data_AF-A0A0S8BRK9-F1
#
_entry.id   AF-A0A0S8BRK9-F1
#
_cell.length_a   1.000
_cell.length_b   1.000
_cell.length_c   1.000
_cell.angle_alpha   90.00
_cell.angle_beta   90.00
_cell.angle_gamma   90.00
#
_symmetry.space_group_name_H-M   'P 1'
#
loop_
_entity.id
_entity.type
_entity.pdbx_description
1 polymer ?
#
loop_
_entity_poly.entity_id
_entity_poly.type
_entity_poly.pdbx_seq_one_letter_code
_entity_poly.pdbx_strand_id
1 'polypeptide(L)' 'SGYAEISRYITDLADEYCDGRLLFLLEGGYMLEALGYGVLNVVHVLTGRDQVNDPLGPTPQSEPNITNLLSQLRVLHLLS' A
#
# COMPACT_ATOMS: atom_id res chain seq x y z
N SER A 1 -5.27 6.61 -1.25
CA SER A 1 -5.51 5.79 -0.05
C SER A 1 -4.54 4.62 0.06
N GLY A 2 -4.23 3.89 -1.03
CA GLY A 2 -3.39 2.68 -0.98
C GLY A 2 -2.06 2.81 -0.24
N TYR A 3 -1.25 3.84 -0.50
CA TYR A 3 0.02 4.04 0.22
C TYR A 3 -0.17 4.29 1.73
N ALA A 4 -1.30 4.88 2.17
CA ALA A 4 -1.58 5.05 3.59
C ALA A 4 -1.79 3.69 4.27
N GLU A 5 -2.59 2.80 3.65
CA GLU A 5 -2.86 1.46 4.18
C GLU A 5 -1.61 0.59 4.22
N ILE A 6 -0.83 0.59 3.13
CA ILE A 6 0.44 -0.14 3.07
C ILE A 6 1.40 0.35 4.16
N SER A 7 1.54 1.68 4.31
CA SER A 7 2.42 2.24 5.33
C SER A 7 1.95 1.95 6.75
N ARG A 8 0.63 1.94 7.02
CA ARG A 8 0.09 1.55 8.34
C ARG A 8 0.49 0.11 8.64
N TYR A 9 0.20 -0.80 7.73
CA TYR A 9 0.52 -2.21 7.92
C TYR A 9 2.01 -2.46 8.17
N ILE A 10 2.90 -1.81 7.39
CA ILE A 10 4.36 -1.93 7.59
C ILE A 10 4.80 -1.30 8.92
N THR A 11 4.19 -0.19 9.33
CA THR A 11 4.49 0.46 10.61
C THR A 11 4.08 -0.44 11.78
N ASP A 12 2.88 -1.03 11.73
CA ASP A 12 2.40 -1.97 12.74
C ASP A 12 3.32 -3.19 12.86
N LEU A 13 3.79 -3.75 11.72
CA LEU A 13 4.76 -4.83 11.72
C LEU A 13 6.12 -4.40 12.30
N ALA A 14 6.56 -3.17 12.05
CA ALA A 14 7.80 -2.66 12.62
C ALA A 14 7.68 -2.46 14.13
N ASP A 15 6.53 -2.00 14.62
CA ASP A 15 6.25 -1.89 16.05
C ASP A 15 6.23 -3.27 16.72
N GLU A 16 5.63 -4.27 16.08
CA GLU A 16 5.54 -5.64 16.62
C GLU A 16 6.88 -6.38 16.61
N TYR A 17 7.65 -6.27 15.53
CA TYR A 17 8.80 -7.14 15.29
C TYR A 17 10.16 -6.43 15.27
N CYS A 18 10.19 -5.10 15.23
CA CYS A 18 11.41 -4.31 15.03
C CYS A 18 11.59 -3.17 16.06
N ASP A 19 10.89 -3.20 17.19
CA ASP A 19 10.85 -2.12 18.20
C ASP A 19 10.56 -0.74 17.58
N GLY A 20 9.67 -0.69 16.59
CA GLY A 20 9.30 0.53 15.87
C GLY A 20 10.39 1.09 14.94
N ARG A 21 11.50 0.36 14.71
CA ARG A 21 12.55 0.80 13.78
C ARG A 21 12.12 0.53 12.34
N LEU A 22 11.91 1.60 11.59
CA LEU A 22 11.51 1.55 10.19
C LEU A 22 12.17 2.68 9.39
N LEU A 23 12.60 2.37 8.16
CA LEU A 23 13.11 3.34 7.19
C LEU A 23 12.38 3.16 5.87
N PHE A 24 11.70 4.22 5.42
CA PHE A 24 11.20 4.31 4.05
C PHE A 24 12.22 5.05 3.18
N LEU A 25 12.52 4.50 2.00
CA LEU A 25 13.30 5.17 0.97
C LEU A 25 12.41 5.44 -0.24
N LEU A 26 12.42 6.69 -0.72
CA LEU A 26 11.74 7.04 -1.96
C LEU A 26 12.60 6.59 -3.15
N GLU A 27 12.04 5.71 -3.96
CA GLU A 27 12.66 5.22 -5.19
C GLU A 27 12.15 6.05 -6.39
N GLY A 28 11.30 5.46 -7.23
CA GLY A 28 10.73 6.11 -8.41
C GLY A 28 9.33 6.71 -8.19
N GLY A 29 8.81 7.31 -9.25
CA GLY A 29 7.47 7.87 -9.30
C GLY A 29 7.41 8.94 -10.38
N TYR A 30 6.76 8.62 -11.51
CA TYR A 30 6.79 9.48 -12.70
C TYR A 30 5.51 10.32 -12.87
N MET A 31 4.44 9.96 -12.15
CA MET A 31 3.23 10.78 -12.07
C MET A 31 3.29 11.62 -10.81
N LEU A 32 3.72 12.87 -10.94
CA LEU A 32 4.10 13.73 -9.82
C LEU A 32 2.97 13.98 -8.80
N GLU A 33 1.73 14.11 -9.26
CA GLU A 33 0.58 14.28 -8.37
C GLU A 33 0.35 13.03 -7.50
N ALA A 34 0.31 11.84 -8.12
CA ALA A 34 0.17 10.59 -7.37
C ALA A 34 1.35 10.36 -6.43
N LEU A 35 2.58 10.65 -6.88
CA LEU A 35 3.76 10.55 -6.03
C LEU A 35 3.64 11.48 -4.82
N GLY A 36 3.27 12.74 -5.05
CA GLY A 36 3.12 13.74 -3.98
C GLY A 36 2.10 13.33 -2.92
N TYR A 37 0.89 12.93 -3.35
CA TYR A 37 -0.14 12.46 -2.42
C TYR A 37 0.21 11.12 -1.77
N GLY A 38 0.88 10.23 -2.49
CA GLY A 38 1.41 8.98 -1.95
C GLY A 38 2.37 9.24 -0.79
N VAL A 39 3.42 10.02 -1.02
CA VAL A 39 4.42 10.39 0.00
C VAL A 39 3.79 11.15 1.16
N LEU A 40 2.88 12.10 0.89
CA LEU A 40 2.16 12.83 1.95
C LEU A 40 1.43 11.88 2.90
N ASN A 41 0.74 10.89 2.34
CA ASN A 41 0.01 9.91 3.13
C ASN A 41 0.95 8.99 3.94
N VAL A 42 2.11 8.62 3.39
CA VAL A 42 3.15 7.90 4.17
C VAL A 42 3.59 8.74 5.37
N VAL A 43 3.87 10.03 5.16
CA VAL A 43 4.29 10.95 6.22
C VAL A 43 3.19 11.14 7.27
N HIS A 44 1.92 11.20 6.87
CA HIS A 44 0.80 11.25 7.81
C HIS A 44 0.77 10.04 8.74
N VAL A 45 0.92 8.83 8.19
CA VAL A 45 0.97 7.60 8.99
C VAL A 45 2.15 7.64 9.97
N LEU A 46 3.36 7.94 9.49
CA LEU A 46 4.57 7.99 10.32
C LEU A 46 4.51 9.06 11.42
N THR A 47 3.67 10.09 11.26
CA THR A 47 3.46 11.14 12.26
C THR A 47 2.20 10.94 13.10
N GLY A 48 1.56 9.77 12.99
CA GLY A 48 0.36 9.42 13.76
C GLY A 48 -0.89 10.22 13.39
N ARG A 49 -0.93 10.81 12.19
CA ARG A 49 -2.10 11.55 11.69
C ARG A 49 -3.08 10.60 11.01
N ASP A 50 -4.31 10.60 11.48
CA ASP A 50 -5.40 9.87 10.84
C ASP A 50 -6.03 10.70 9.69
N GLN A 51 -5.24 10.96 8.66
CA GLN A 51 -5.68 11.71 7.48
C GLN A 51 -5.16 11.08 6.20
N VAL A 52 -6.07 10.78 5.28
CA VAL A 52 -5.75 10.30 3.94
C VAL A 52 -6.22 11.33 2.91
N ASN A 53 -5.30 11.81 2.07
CA ASN A 53 -5.60 12.69 0.95
C ASN A 53 -5.42 11.92 -0.36
N ASP A 54 -6.51 11.76 -1.10
CA ASP A 54 -6.50 11.07 -2.40
C ASP A 54 -7.48 11.74 -3.37
N PRO A 55 -7.09 12.88 -3.97
CA PRO A 55 -7.95 13.58 -4.93
C PRO A 55 -8.03 12.89 -6.30
N LEU A 56 -7.10 11.97 -6.59
CA LEU A 56 -7.14 11.15 -7.81
C LEU A 56 -8.26 10.10 -7.71
N GLY A 57 -8.50 9.59 -6.51
CA GLY A 57 -9.59 8.68 -6.23
C GLY A 57 -9.38 7.29 -6.86
N PRO A 58 -10.45 6.50 -6.99
CA PRO A 58 -10.37 5.17 -7.56
C PRO A 58 -9.97 5.21 -9.04
N THR A 59 -9.28 4.18 -9.50
CA THR A 59 -9.00 4.02 -10.93
C THR A 59 -10.33 3.95 -11.71
N PRO A 60 -10.45 4.66 -12.86
CA PRO A 60 -11.62 4.54 -13.71
C PRO A 60 -11.67 3.22 -14.48
N GLN A 61 -10.57 2.47 -14.49
CA GLN A 61 -10.47 1.19 -15.18
C GLN A 61 -11.05 0.08 -14.31
N SER A 62 -11.89 -0.78 -14.90
CA SER A 62 -12.36 -1.98 -14.21
C SER A 62 -11.20 -2.95 -13.97
N GLU A 63 -11.22 -3.59 -12.81
CA GLU A 63 -10.26 -4.63 -12.49
C GLU A 63 -10.42 -5.84 -13.42
N PRO A 64 -9.31 -6.45 -13.88
CA PRO A 64 -9.38 -7.66 -14.69
C PRO A 64 -9.88 -8.84 -13.85
N ASN A 65 -10.61 -9.76 -14.47
CA ASN A 65 -11.02 -11.00 -13.80
C ASN A 65 -9.79 -11.89 -13.55
N ILE A 66 -9.47 -12.13 -12.27
CA ILE A 66 -8.34 -12.97 -11.84
C ILE A 66 -8.75 -14.37 -11.38
N THR A 67 -9.99 -14.81 -11.60
CA THR A 67 -10.50 -16.10 -11.09
C THR A 67 -9.64 -17.29 -11.53
N ASN A 68 -9.17 -17.30 -12.78
CA ASN A 68 -8.31 -18.38 -13.28
C ASN A 68 -6.94 -18.40 -12.57
N LEU A 69 -6.34 -17.23 -12.33
CA LEU A 69 -5.09 -17.13 -11.58
C LEU A 69 -5.25 -17.65 -10.14
N LEU A 70 -6.37 -17.31 -9.48
CA LEU A 70 -6.69 -17.82 -8.15
C LEU A 70 -6.82 -19.35 -8.13
N SER A 71 -7.49 -19.94 -9.13
CA SER A 71 -7.59 -21.39 -9.26
C SER A 71 -6.22 -22.06 -9.45
N GLN A 72 -5.35 -21.47 -10.26
CA GLN A 72 -3.98 -21.98 -10.47
C GLN A 72 -3.15 -21.93 -9.19
N LEU A 73 -3.20 -20.82 -8.45
CA LEU A 73 -2.48 -20.66 -7.19
C LEU A 73 -2.97 -21.65 -6.12
N ARG A 74 -4.27 -21.92 -6.06
CA ARG A 74 -4.84 -22.94 -5.16
C ARG A 74 -4.26 -24.33 -5.41
N VAL A 75 -4.21 -24.75 -6.67
CA VAL A 75 -3.61 -26.04 -7.06
C VAL A 75 -2.12 -26.06 -6.71
N LEU A 76 -1.37 -25.00 -7.03
CA LEU A 76 0.06 -24.92 -6.76
C LEU A 76 0.39 -25.01 -5.26
N HIS A 77 -0.40 -24.35 -4.42
CA HIS A 77 -0.20 -24.30 -2.97
C HIS A 77 -0.95 -25.40 -2.21
N LEU A 78 -1.53 -26.38 -2.91
CA LEU A 78 -2.32 -27.49 -2.33
C LEU A 78 -3.46 -27.00 -1.43
N LEU A 79 -3.99 -25.82 -1.74
CA LEU A 79 -5.15 -25.25 -1.08
C LEU A 79 -6.38 -25.73 -1.86
N SER A 80 -7.08 -26.72 -1.32
CA SER A 80 -8.35 -27.23 -1.88
C SER A 80 -9.43 -26.15 -1.89
#